data_AF-A0A9E2VLA9-F1
#
_entry.id   AF-A0A9E2VLA9-F1
#
_cell.length_a   1.000
_cell.length_b   1.000
_cell.length_c   1.000
_cell.angle_alpha   90.00
_cell.angle_beta   90.00
_cell.angle_gamma   90.00
#
_symmetry.space_group_name_H-M   'P 1'
#
loop_
_entity.id
_entity.type
_entity.pdbx_description
1 polymer ?
#
loop_
_entity_poly.entity_id
_entity_poly.type
_entity_poly.pdbx_seq_one_letter_code
_entity_poly.pdbx_strand_id
1 'polypeptide(L)'
;MRLPLEKLHRAFPELDRFADRECRGMIHRVVWSRPVLMILASVAALAAWFVIVAPMSLATVWLSQTQYFARYDIELVAVGLLVNIGLGTLAALLVRDAAIRMMVREWVNSTRCLKCRYSLLGLHTNGDEVQCPECGCSNNIAARGLDPSTLTPRGSA
;
A
#
# COMPACT_ATOMS: atom_id res chain seq x y z
N MET A 1 -7.78 7.38 16.98
CA MET A 1 -6.79 6.39 16.50
C MET A 1 -6.10 6.96 15.27
N ARG A 2 -4.77 7.13 15.31
CA ARG A 2 -3.99 7.59 14.15
C ARG A 2 -3.98 6.47 13.11
N LEU A 3 -4.44 6.77 11.89
CA LEU A 3 -4.41 5.80 10.80
C LEU A 3 -2.95 5.44 10.50
N PRO A 4 -2.61 4.15 10.26
CA PRO A 4 -1.24 3.71 9.97
C PRO A 4 -0.61 4.41 8.74
N LEU A 5 -1.43 5.08 7.93
CA LEU A 5 -1.01 5.92 6.81
C LEU A 5 -0.24 7.20 7.21
N GLU A 6 -0.38 7.68 8.45
CA GLU A 6 0.12 9.00 8.85
C GLU A 6 1.66 9.08 8.82
N LYS A 7 2.37 7.94 8.78
CA LYS A 7 3.84 7.86 8.68
C LYS A 7 4.36 7.08 7.47
N LEU A 8 3.49 6.73 6.51
CA LEU A 8 3.92 5.95 5.35
C LEU A 8 4.99 6.69 4.52
N HIS A 9 4.93 8.02 4.48
CA HIS A 9 5.88 8.86 3.75
C HIS A 9 7.33 8.64 4.23
N ARG A 10 7.56 8.39 5.53
CA ARG A 10 8.90 8.13 6.08
C ARG A 10 9.52 6.81 5.63
N ALA A 11 8.76 5.94 4.98
CA ALA A 11 9.31 4.72 4.40
C ALA A 11 10.07 4.98 3.07
N PHE A 12 9.98 6.21 2.53
CA PHE A 12 10.56 6.60 1.24
C PHE A 12 11.40 7.86 1.41
N PRO A 13 12.73 7.74 1.53
CA PRO A 13 13.60 8.91 1.71
C PRO A 13 13.51 9.93 0.57
N GLU A 14 13.05 9.51 -0.62
CA GLU A 14 12.82 10.41 -1.77
C GLU A 14 11.66 11.38 -1.55
N LEU A 15 10.73 11.04 -0.65
CA LEU A 15 9.60 11.87 -0.28
C LEU A 15 9.89 12.82 0.89
N ASP A 16 10.96 12.57 1.66
CA ASP A 16 11.30 13.36 2.86
C ASP A 16 11.63 14.84 2.56
N ARG A 17 11.90 15.19 1.29
CA ARG A 17 12.12 16.58 0.85
C ARG A 17 10.85 17.40 0.66
N PHE A 18 9.69 16.76 0.61
CA PHE A 18 8.40 17.44 0.41
C PHE A 18 7.71 17.67 1.75
N ALA A 19 6.85 18.69 1.82
CA ALA A 19 6.07 18.92 3.03
C ALA A 19 5.01 17.80 3.20
N ASP A 20 4.71 17.43 4.46
CA ASP A 20 3.74 16.36 4.78
C ASP A 20 2.36 16.51 4.09
N ARG A 21 1.94 17.75 3.80
CA ARG A 21 0.70 18.03 3.06
C ARG A 21 0.81 17.61 1.59
N GLU A 22 1.94 17.88 0.95
CA GLU A 22 2.22 17.52 -0.45
C GLU A 22 2.37 16.01 -0.60
N CYS A 23 3.13 15.36 0.30
CA CYS A 23 3.27 13.91 0.33
C CYS A 23 1.92 13.20 0.39
N ARG A 24 1.01 13.68 1.26
CA ARG A 24 -0.34 13.12 1.36
C ARG A 24 -1.13 13.28 0.07
N GLY A 25 -1.04 14.45 -0.59
CA GLY A 25 -1.67 14.69 -1.87
C GLY A 25 -1.13 13.79 -3.00
N MET A 26 0.18 13.51 -3.00
CA MET A 26 0.80 12.59 -3.96
C MET A 26 0.35 11.13 -3.72
N ILE A 27 0.44 10.64 -2.48
CA ILE A 27 0.00 9.28 -2.13
C ILE A 27 -1.48 9.09 -2.45
N HIS A 28 -2.32 10.07 -2.13
CA HIS A 28 -3.75 10.01 -2.43
C HIS A 28 -4.03 9.87 -3.93
N ARG A 29 -3.33 10.64 -4.78
CA ARG A 29 -3.43 10.53 -6.25
C ARG A 29 -2.97 9.16 -6.76
N VAL A 30 -1.90 8.60 -6.22
CA VAL A 30 -1.41 7.26 -6.60
C VAL A 30 -2.42 6.18 -6.23
N VAL A 31 -2.99 6.24 -5.02
CA VAL A 31 -4.00 5.25 -4.58
C VAL A 31 -5.29 5.36 -5.38
N TRP A 32 -5.76 6.59 -5.65
CA TRP A 32 -7.00 6.83 -6.39
C TRP A 32 -6.91 6.52 -7.89
N SER A 33 -5.73 6.58 -8.48
CA SER A 33 -5.53 6.22 -9.89
C SER A 33 -5.58 4.71 -10.14
N ARG A 34 -5.54 3.87 -9.08
CA ARG A 34 -5.48 2.40 -9.20
C ARG A 34 -6.52 1.69 -8.31
N PRO A 35 -7.83 1.96 -8.45
CA PRO A 35 -8.86 1.35 -7.61
C PRO A 35 -8.93 -0.17 -7.78
N VAL A 36 -8.65 -0.68 -8.99
CA VAL A 36 -8.66 -2.12 -9.28
C VAL A 36 -7.62 -2.88 -8.46
N LEU A 37 -6.40 -2.34 -8.32
CA LEU A 37 -5.35 -2.95 -7.49
C LEU A 37 -5.73 -2.96 -6.01
N MET A 38 -6.41 -1.92 -5.53
CA MET A 38 -6.91 -1.86 -4.16
C MET A 38 -8.03 -2.89 -3.91
N ILE A 39 -8.94 -3.06 -4.88
CA ILE A 39 -9.98 -4.09 -4.82
C ILE A 39 -9.32 -5.48 -4.84
N LEU A 40 -8.40 -5.74 -5.77
CA LEU A 40 -7.66 -7.01 -5.84
C LEU A 40 -6.89 -7.31 -4.56
N ALA A 41 -6.22 -6.33 -3.96
CA ALA A 41 -5.54 -6.51 -2.68
C ALA A 41 -6.52 -6.83 -1.54
N SER A 42 -7.70 -6.21 -1.54
CA SER A 42 -8.75 -6.47 -0.55
C SER A 42 -9.36 -7.87 -0.73
N VAL A 43 -9.63 -8.28 -1.97
CA VAL A 43 -10.11 -9.62 -2.33
C VAL A 43 -9.06 -10.67 -1.96
N ALA A 44 -7.79 -10.43 -2.27
CA ALA A 44 -6.70 -11.33 -1.90
C ALA A 44 -6.55 -11.46 -0.38
N ALA A 45 -6.68 -10.36 0.37
CA ALA A 45 -6.67 -10.41 1.83
C ALA A 45 -7.85 -11.21 2.40
N LEU A 46 -9.05 -11.02 1.84
CA LEU A 46 -10.25 -11.75 2.26
C LEU A 46 -10.18 -13.23 1.89
N ALA A 47 -9.64 -13.56 0.72
CA ALA A 47 -9.39 -14.93 0.30
C ALA A 47 -8.35 -15.61 1.20
N ALA A 48 -7.23 -14.94 1.51
CA ALA A 48 -6.23 -15.45 2.43
C ALA A 48 -6.82 -15.67 3.84
N TRP A 49 -7.66 -14.74 4.31
CA TRP A 49 -8.38 -14.90 5.56
C TRP A 49 -9.29 -16.12 5.54
N PHE A 50 -10.09 -16.32 4.49
CA PHE A 50 -10.96 -17.49 4.35
C PHE A 50 -10.15 -18.80 4.33
N VAL A 51 -9.04 -18.84 3.60
CA VAL A 51 -8.18 -20.04 3.49
C VAL A 51 -7.54 -20.41 4.83
N ILE A 52 -7.23 -19.44 5.69
CA ILE A 52 -6.57 -19.71 6.98
C ILE A 52 -7.61 -19.93 8.08
N VAL A 53 -8.58 -19.03 8.21
CA VAL A 53 -9.48 -18.97 9.37
C VAL A 53 -10.67 -19.93 9.22
N ALA A 54 -11.24 -20.08 8.02
CA ALA A 54 -12.37 -20.98 7.83
C ALA A 54 -12.05 -22.44 8.20
N PRO A 55 -10.95 -23.08 7.74
CA PRO A 55 -10.64 -24.45 8.14
C PRO A 55 -10.28 -24.58 9.61
N MET A 56 -9.59 -23.60 10.22
CA MET A 56 -9.34 -23.60 11.65
C MET A 56 -10.65 -23.55 12.45
N SER A 57 -11.58 -22.67 12.07
CA SER A 57 -12.89 -22.58 12.71
C SER A 57 -13.71 -23.85 12.54
N LEU A 58 -13.72 -24.44 11.34
CA LEU A 58 -14.42 -25.70 11.08
C LEU A 58 -13.83 -26.85 11.89
N ALA A 59 -12.49 -26.93 11.97
CA ALA A 59 -11.80 -27.93 12.79
C ALA A 59 -12.13 -27.79 14.28
N THR A 60 -12.21 -26.56 14.80
CA THR A 60 -12.60 -26.34 16.21
C THR A 60 -14.02 -26.78 16.49
N VAL A 61 -14.96 -26.51 15.58
CA VAL A 61 -16.36 -26.96 15.71
C VAL A 61 -16.44 -28.48 15.61
N TRP A 62 -15.73 -29.09 14.65
CA TRP A 62 -15.76 -30.54 14.47
C TRP A 62 -15.15 -31.29 15.67
N LEU A 63 -14.03 -30.82 16.19
CA LEU A 63 -13.42 -31.34 17.42
C LEU A 63 -14.34 -31.17 18.63
N SER A 64 -15.10 -30.07 18.72
CA SER A 64 -16.04 -29.84 19.83
C SER A 64 -17.17 -30.88 19.91
N GLN A 65 -17.57 -31.46 18.77
CA GLN A 65 -18.61 -32.49 18.72
C GLN A 65 -18.09 -33.88 19.11
N THR A 66 -16.79 -34.12 18.95
CA THR A 66 -16.18 -35.34 19.46
C THR A 66 -16.13 -35.21 20.99
N GLN A 67 -16.66 -36.20 21.72
CA GLN A 67 -16.89 -36.15 23.18
C GLN A 67 -15.62 -35.87 24.04
N TYR A 68 -14.45 -35.76 23.42
CA TYR A 68 -13.21 -35.25 24.00
C TYR A 68 -13.31 -33.82 24.55
N PHE A 69 -14.22 -32.99 24.01
CA PHE A 69 -14.29 -31.56 24.33
C PHE A 69 -15.45 -31.15 25.25
N ALA A 70 -16.26 -32.08 25.76
CA ALA A 70 -17.43 -31.79 26.61
C ALA A 70 -17.12 -31.03 27.92
N ARG A 71 -15.83 -30.83 28.24
CA ARG A 71 -15.34 -30.08 29.41
C ARG A 71 -14.75 -28.71 29.09
N TYR A 72 -14.58 -28.34 27.82
CA TYR A 72 -14.03 -27.03 27.50
C TYR A 72 -15.07 -25.95 27.72
N ASP A 73 -14.70 -24.96 28.54
CA ASP A 73 -15.50 -23.79 28.82
C ASP A 73 -15.85 -23.06 27.52
N ILE A 74 -17.11 -22.68 27.37
CA ILE A 74 -17.61 -21.83 26.26
C ILE A 74 -16.74 -20.57 26.11
N GLU A 75 -16.17 -20.10 27.23
CA GLU A 75 -15.22 -19.00 27.28
C GLU A 75 -13.99 -19.22 26.38
N LEU A 76 -13.40 -20.43 26.36
CA LEU A 76 -12.20 -20.68 25.55
C LEU A 76 -12.51 -20.62 24.05
N VAL A 77 -13.67 -21.14 23.64
CA VAL A 77 -14.13 -21.06 22.24
C VAL A 77 -14.37 -19.60 21.85
N ALA A 78 -15.02 -18.82 22.71
CA ALA A 78 -15.27 -17.40 22.46
C ALA A 78 -13.95 -16.60 22.33
N VAL A 79 -12.98 -16.84 23.22
CA VAL A 79 -11.65 -16.22 23.16
C VAL A 79 -10.93 -16.61 21.87
N GLY A 80 -10.96 -17.89 21.49
CA GLY A 80 -10.37 -18.37 20.23
C GLY A 80 -10.96 -17.68 19.00
N LEU A 81 -12.27 -17.48 18.97
CA LEU A 81 -12.96 -16.79 17.88
C LEU A 81 -12.56 -15.31 17.79
N LEU A 82 -12.51 -14.62 18.95
CA LEU A 82 -12.08 -13.22 19.03
C LEU A 82 -10.64 -13.04 18.56
N VAL A 83 -9.72 -13.91 18.98
CA VAL A 83 -8.32 -13.89 18.54
C VAL A 83 -8.21 -14.10 17.04
N ASN A 84 -8.98 -15.04 16.47
CA ASN A 84 -9.00 -15.28 15.02
C ASN A 84 -9.50 -14.07 14.22
N ILE A 85 -10.58 -13.43 14.67
CA ILE A 85 -11.09 -12.21 14.03
C ILE A 85 -10.07 -11.08 14.13
N GLY A 86 -9.42 -10.92 15.29
CA GLY A 86 -8.36 -9.94 15.51
C GLY A 86 -7.17 -10.14 14.58
N LEU A 87 -6.64 -11.37 14.50
CA LEU A 87 -5.54 -11.72 13.60
C LEU A 87 -5.89 -11.51 12.13
N GLY A 88 -7.11 -11.87 11.73
CA GLY A 88 -7.58 -11.65 10.37
C GLY A 88 -7.65 -10.19 9.97
N THR A 89 -8.19 -9.36 10.88
CA THR A 89 -8.25 -7.90 10.69
C THR A 89 -6.86 -7.30 10.58
N LEU A 90 -5.93 -7.73 11.45
CA LEU A 90 -4.54 -7.28 11.41
C LEU A 90 -3.85 -7.67 10.10
N ALA A 91 -4.02 -8.92 9.66
CA ALA A 91 -3.46 -9.40 8.39
C ALA A 91 -3.99 -8.60 7.19
N ALA A 92 -5.30 -8.32 7.15
CA ALA A 92 -5.90 -7.51 6.08
C ALA A 92 -5.33 -6.08 6.04
N LEU A 93 -5.11 -5.47 7.21
CA LEU A 93 -4.47 -4.15 7.31
C LEU A 93 -3.03 -4.17 6.82
N LEU A 94 -2.26 -5.21 7.15
CA LEU A 94 -0.87 -5.37 6.69
C LEU A 94 -0.78 -5.58 5.17
N VAL A 95 -1.66 -6.41 4.59
CA VAL A 95 -1.73 -6.62 3.13
C VAL A 95 -2.08 -5.31 2.42
N ARG A 96 -3.05 -4.55 2.94
CA ARG A 96 -3.39 -3.24 2.41
C ARG A 96 -2.21 -2.27 2.46
N ASP A 97 -1.49 -2.21 3.58
CA ASP A 97 -0.34 -1.33 3.73
C ASP A 97 0.80 -1.72 2.77
N ALA A 98 1.07 -3.02 2.65
CA ALA A 98 2.06 -3.55 1.71
C ALA A 98 1.70 -3.20 0.25
N ALA A 99 0.44 -3.35 -0.15
CA ALA A 99 -0.03 -3.00 -1.48
C ALA A 99 0.16 -1.50 -1.78
N ILE A 100 -0.17 -0.63 -0.82
CA ILE A 100 0.05 0.82 -0.96
C ILE A 100 1.55 1.12 -1.09
N ARG A 101 2.40 0.52 -0.25
CA ARG A 101 3.86 0.69 -0.34
C ARG A 101 4.40 0.24 -1.69
N MET A 102 3.92 -0.89 -2.22
CA MET A 102 4.32 -1.37 -3.55
C MET A 102 3.91 -0.38 -4.65
N MET A 103 2.69 0.15 -4.61
CA MET A 103 2.23 1.14 -5.59
C MET A 103 3.04 2.44 -5.53
N VAL A 104 3.31 2.94 -4.32
CA VAL A 104 4.14 4.14 -4.13
C VAL A 104 5.57 3.89 -4.57
N ARG A 105 6.15 2.73 -4.26
CA ARG A 105 7.50 2.35 -4.72
C ARG A 105 7.59 2.30 -6.23
N GLU A 106 6.61 1.69 -6.89
CA GLU A 106 6.56 1.60 -8.35
C GLU A 106 6.45 2.99 -8.98
N TRP A 107 5.61 3.86 -8.41
CA TRP A 107 5.50 5.25 -8.85
C TRP A 107 6.80 6.04 -8.63
N VAL A 108 7.44 5.93 -7.46
CA VAL A 108 8.75 6.58 -7.21
C VAL A 108 9.78 6.06 -8.22
N ASN A 109 9.80 4.76 -8.51
CA ASN A 109 10.71 4.19 -9.51
C ASN A 109 10.44 4.68 -10.93
N SER A 110 9.17 4.89 -11.31
CA SER A 110 8.82 5.42 -12.63
C SER A 110 9.22 6.89 -12.80
N THR A 111 9.32 7.65 -11.69
CA THR A 111 9.83 9.04 -11.71
C THR A 111 11.36 9.15 -11.76
N ARG A 112 12.11 8.05 -11.81
CA ARG A 112 13.58 8.08 -11.94
C ARG A 112 14.01 8.12 -13.41
N CYS A 113 15.13 8.78 -13.69
CA CYS A 113 15.78 8.74 -14.99
C CYS A 113 16.11 7.29 -15.38
N LEU A 114 15.83 6.90 -16.64
CA LEU A 114 16.11 5.55 -17.14
C LEU A 114 17.60 5.23 -17.20
N LYS A 115 18.45 6.26 -17.39
CA LYS A 115 19.90 6.09 -17.57
C LYS A 115 20.65 6.09 -16.23
N CYS A 116 20.54 7.16 -15.45
CA CYS A 116 21.32 7.34 -14.21
C CYS A 116 20.53 7.11 -12.92
N ARG A 117 19.22 6.78 -12.99
CA ARG A 117 18.33 6.60 -11.83
C ARG A 117 18.14 7.83 -10.93
N TYR A 118 18.61 9.01 -11.34
CA TYR A 118 18.35 10.27 -10.64
C TYR A 118 16.83 10.53 -10.53
N SER A 119 16.39 11.06 -9.38
CA SER A 119 14.98 11.35 -9.13
C SER A 119 14.53 12.59 -9.91
N LEU A 120 13.58 12.43 -10.83
CA LEU A 120 13.07 13.55 -11.64
C LEU A 120 11.95 14.34 -10.95
N LEU A 121 11.49 13.84 -9.81
CA LEU A 121 10.53 14.54 -8.95
C LEU A 121 11.08 15.91 -8.54
N GLY A 122 10.27 16.96 -8.68
CA GLY A 122 10.61 18.35 -8.39
C GLY A 122 11.30 19.10 -9.53
N LEU A 123 11.63 18.46 -10.65
CA LEU A 123 12.19 19.15 -11.82
C LEU A 123 11.10 19.84 -12.65
N HIS A 124 11.44 20.97 -13.24
CA HIS A 124 10.57 21.67 -14.18
C HIS A 124 10.43 20.86 -15.47
N THR A 125 9.19 20.72 -15.93
CA THR A 125 8.84 20.00 -17.16
C THR A 125 8.73 20.99 -18.32
N ASN A 126 9.39 20.72 -19.45
CA ASN A 126 9.19 21.46 -20.70
C ASN A 126 8.17 20.70 -21.55
N GLY A 127 6.88 20.95 -21.32
CA GLY A 127 5.81 20.13 -21.87
C GLY A 127 5.81 18.73 -21.24
N ASP A 128 5.88 17.69 -22.07
CA ASP A 128 5.89 16.28 -21.64
C ASP A 128 7.31 15.74 -21.39
N GLU A 129 8.34 16.58 -21.52
CA GLU A 129 9.73 16.19 -21.36
C GLU A 129 10.37 16.79 -20.10
N VAL A 130 11.18 15.96 -19.42
CA VAL A 130 12.10 16.41 -18.37
C VAL A 130 13.52 16.02 -18.73
N GLN A 131 14.40 17.03 -18.73
CA GLN A 131 15.83 16.81 -18.89
C GLN A 131 16.45 16.46 -17.53
N CYS A 132 17.17 15.35 -17.49
CA CYS A 132 17.89 14.94 -16.28
C CYS A 132 19.13 15.83 -16.09
N PRO A 133 19.31 16.47 -14.92
CA PRO A 133 20.45 17.35 -14.67
C PRO A 133 21.78 16.60 -14.60
N GLU A 134 21.77 15.33 -14.19
CA GLU A 134 23.00 14.54 -14.03
C GLU A 134 23.56 13.98 -15.34
N CYS A 135 22.68 13.50 -16.23
CA CYS A 135 23.11 12.80 -17.45
C CYS A 135 22.68 13.48 -18.76
N GLY A 136 21.91 14.57 -18.68
CA GLY A 136 21.43 15.33 -19.83
C GLY A 136 20.33 14.64 -20.65
N CYS A 137 19.96 13.39 -20.35
CA CYS A 137 18.92 12.67 -21.10
C CYS A 137 17.55 13.29 -20.91
N SER A 138 16.83 13.53 -22.02
CA SER A 138 15.41 13.85 -22.00
C SER A 138 14.59 12.60 -21.71
N ASN A 139 13.66 12.70 -20.75
CA ASN A 139 12.74 11.63 -20.39
C ASN A 139 11.33 12.11 -20.73
N ASN A 140 10.65 11.39 -21.63
CA ASN A 140 9.25 11.64 -21.93
C ASN A 140 8.38 11.07 -20.78
N ILE A 141 7.69 11.96 -20.08
CA ILE A 141 6.90 11.67 -18.88
C ILE A 141 5.55 11.08 -19.26
N ALA A 142 4.91 11.61 -20.30
CA ALA A 142 3.65 11.12 -20.83
C ALA A 142 3.75 9.66 -21.32
N ALA A 143 4.85 9.31 -21.98
CA ALA A 143 5.15 7.93 -22.41
C ALA A 143 5.26 6.93 -21.24
N ARG A 144 5.46 7.43 -20.01
CA ARG A 144 5.54 6.62 -18.78
C ARG A 144 4.24 6.63 -17.98
N GLY A 145 3.18 7.22 -18.53
CA GLY A 145 1.87 7.35 -17.88
C GLY A 145 1.91 8.27 -16.65
N LEU A 146 2.89 9.17 -16.59
CA LEU A 146 2.99 10.18 -15.55
C LEU A 146 2.38 11.48 -16.07
N ASP A 147 1.60 12.15 -15.23
CA ASP A 147 1.08 13.48 -15.52
C ASP A 147 2.15 14.53 -15.14
N PRO A 148 2.54 15.47 -16.02
CA PRO A 148 3.50 16.54 -15.71
C PRO A 148 3.18 17.26 -14.40
N SER A 149 1.90 17.42 -14.06
CA SER A 149 1.43 18.07 -12.82
C SER A 149 1.76 17.30 -11.54
N THR A 150 2.28 16.08 -11.66
CA THR A 150 2.72 15.23 -10.54
C THR A 150 4.20 15.43 -10.19
N LEU A 151 5.00 16.01 -11.10
CA LEU A 151 6.43 16.22 -10.88
C LEU A 151 6.71 17.54 -10.16
N THR A 152 5.92 18.59 -10.42
CA THR A 152 6.05 19.90 -9.77
C THR A 152 4.99 20.10 -8.70
N PRO A 153 5.37 20.30 -7.42
CA PRO A 153 4.41 20.67 -6.38
C PRO A 153 3.76 22.02 -6.74
N ARG A 154 2.43 22.11 -6.62
CA ARG A 154 1.67 23.34 -6.85
C ARG A 154 2.02 24.35 -5.75
N GLY A 155 2.98 25.24 -6.00
CA GLY A 155 3.31 26.32 -5.06
C GLY A 155 4.73 26.88 -5.13
N SER A 156 5.60 26.42 -6.04
CA SER A 156 6.97 26.93 -6.17
C SER A 156 7.16 28.00 -7.25
N ALA A 157 6.11 28.77 -7.57
CA ALA A 157 6.16 29.89 -8.52
C ALA A 157 6.05 31.23 -7.77
#